data_AF-A0A183VGH3-F1
#
_entry.id   AF-A0A183VGH3-F1
#
_cell.length_a   1.000
_cell.length_b   1.000
_cell.length_c   1.000
_cell.angle_alpha   90.00
_cell.angle_beta   90.00
_cell.angle_gamma   90.00
#
_symmetry.space_group_name_H-M   'P 1'
#
loop_
_entity.id
_entity.type
_entity.pdbx_description
1 polymer ?
#
loop_
_entity_poly.entity_id
_entity_poly.type
_entity_poly.pdbx_seq_one_letter_code
_entity_poly.pdbx_strand_id
1 'polypeptide(L)'
;MFQVKECQPLLDGASMGIDDWMRIGTEIGTAYNDYDGFVILHGTDTLAYTSSALSFILENLAKPVVVTGSQLPLREIISDASNNFFGALLCAAFIPIPSVRLVRGLFLNIGDIYLSHHWQLSNGQKY
;
A
#
# COMPACT_ATOMS: atom_id res chain seq x y z
N MET A 1 9.98 16.08 6.33
CA MET A 1 8.86 16.84 5.72
C MET A 1 8.19 15.91 4.71
N PHE A 2 6.87 15.96 4.52
CA PHE A 2 6.16 15.19 3.50
C PHE A 2 5.33 16.13 2.62
N GLN A 3 5.00 15.70 1.41
CA GLN A 3 4.12 16.41 0.49
C GLN A 3 2.97 15.49 0.10
N VAL A 4 1.76 16.05 0.04
CA VAL A 4 0.55 15.32 -0.37
C VAL A 4 0.21 15.71 -1.80
N LYS A 5 -0.05 14.72 -2.63
CA LYS A 5 -0.59 14.89 -3.98
C LYS A 5 -1.85 14.06 -4.11
N GLU A 6 -2.97 14.71 -4.39
CA GLU A 6 -4.25 14.04 -4.61
C GLU A 6 -4.40 13.66 -6.09
N CYS A 7 -4.90 12.46 -6.35
CA CYS A 7 -5.25 12.03 -7.70
C CYS A 7 -6.47 12.81 -8.21
N GLN A 8 -6.42 13.23 -9.48
CA GLN A 8 -7.55 13.86 -10.17
C GLN A 8 -7.92 13.10 -11.45
N PRO A 9 -9.14 12.52 -11.55
CA PRO A 9 -10.14 12.40 -10.49
C PRO A 9 -9.66 11.51 -9.34
N LEU A 10 -10.36 11.57 -8.20
CA LEU A 10 -10.20 10.57 -7.14
C LEU A 10 -10.53 9.19 -7.70
N LEU A 11 -9.70 8.22 -7.36
CA LEU A 11 -9.86 6.84 -7.79
C LEU A 11 -10.81 6.14 -6.81
N ASP A 12 -11.82 5.45 -7.35
CA ASP A 12 -12.63 4.56 -6.52
C ASP A 12 -11.83 3.28 -6.24
N GLY A 13 -11.44 3.11 -4.99
CA GLY A 13 -10.62 1.99 -4.54
C GLY A 13 -11.27 0.62 -4.77
N ALA A 14 -12.59 0.55 -5.00
CA ALA A 14 -13.27 -0.69 -5.33
C ALA A 14 -13.13 -1.09 -6.82
N SER A 15 -12.76 -0.16 -7.70
CA SER A 15 -12.76 -0.36 -9.16
C SER A 15 -11.41 -0.06 -9.83
N MET A 16 -10.30 -0.11 -9.09
CA MET A 16 -8.98 0.19 -9.66
C MET A 16 -8.50 -0.92 -10.60
N GLY A 17 -8.08 -0.52 -11.79
CA GLY A 17 -7.59 -1.41 -12.84
C GLY A 17 -6.15 -1.11 -13.25
N ILE A 18 -5.73 -1.73 -14.35
CA ILE A 18 -4.35 -1.63 -14.84
C ILE A 18 -3.95 -0.20 -15.20
N ASP A 19 -4.87 0.57 -15.78
CA ASP A 19 -4.63 1.96 -16.17
C ASP A 19 -4.35 2.84 -14.94
N ASP A 20 -5.04 2.58 -13.83
CA ASP A 20 -4.86 3.30 -12.58
C ASP A 20 -3.50 2.99 -11.94
N TRP A 21 -3.08 1.72 -11.95
CA TRP A 21 -1.78 1.35 -11.41
C TRP A 21 -0.63 1.87 -12.27
N MET A 22 -0.79 1.86 -13.59
CA MET A 22 0.19 2.46 -14.52
C MET A 22 0.30 3.97 -14.29
N ARG A 23 -0.82 4.65 -14.02
CA ARG A 23 -0.82 6.05 -13.61
C ARG A 23 -0.05 6.24 -12.31
N ILE A 24 -0.33 5.47 -11.26
CA ILE A 24 0.40 5.55 -9.98
C ILE A 24 1.91 5.32 -10.20
N GLY A 25 2.27 4.28 -10.95
CA GLY A 25 3.66 3.96 -11.27
C GLY A 25 4.37 5.10 -12.01
N THR A 26 3.69 5.70 -12.99
CA THR A 26 4.19 6.87 -13.73
C THR A 26 4.40 8.05 -12.79
N GLU A 27 3.44 8.34 -11.90
CA GLU A 27 3.56 9.45 -10.95
C GLU A 27 4.75 9.26 -9.99
N ILE A 28 4.93 8.05 -9.45
CA ILE A 28 6.10 7.72 -8.63
C ILE A 28 7.39 7.87 -9.42
N GLY A 29 7.43 7.37 -10.67
CA GLY A 29 8.57 7.51 -11.56
C GLY A 29 8.97 8.96 -11.82
N THR A 30 7.99 9.84 -12.06
CA THR A 30 8.25 11.28 -12.28
C THR A 30 8.78 11.99 -11.05
N ALA A 31 8.35 11.58 -9.86
CA ALA A 31 8.76 12.14 -8.57
C ALA A 31 9.97 11.41 -7.97
N TYR A 32 10.50 10.38 -8.64
CA TYR A 32 11.33 9.37 -8.00
C TYR A 32 12.60 9.93 -7.38
N ASN A 33 13.22 10.94 -8.00
CA ASN A 33 14.45 11.55 -7.51
C ASN A 33 14.23 12.62 -6.44
N ASP A 34 13.02 13.16 -6.32
CA ASP A 34 12.70 14.29 -5.44
C ASP A 34 12.34 13.86 -4.01
N TYR A 35 12.04 12.58 -3.79
CA TYR A 35 11.62 12.03 -2.50
C TYR A 35 12.39 10.76 -2.14
N ASP A 36 12.54 10.49 -0.84
CA ASP A 36 13.26 9.31 -0.33
C ASP A 36 12.38 8.06 -0.21
N GLY A 37 11.06 8.21 -0.31
CA GLY A 37 10.08 7.12 -0.21
C GLY A 37 8.68 7.61 -0.53
N PHE A 38 7.77 6.66 -0.76
CA PHE A 38 6.41 6.96 -1.21
C PHE A 38 5.38 6.30 -0.30
N VAL A 39 4.28 7.02 -0.03
CA VAL A 39 3.10 6.48 0.64
C VAL A 39 1.90 6.64 -0.28
N ILE A 40 1.18 5.56 -0.52
CA ILE A 40 -0.01 5.49 -1.37
C ILE A 40 -1.22 5.27 -0.45
N LEU A 41 -2.11 6.26 -0.41
CA LEU A 41 -3.40 6.15 0.27
C LEU A 41 -4.41 5.52 -0.68
N HIS A 42 -5.08 4.47 -0.24
CA HIS A 42 -5.94 3.64 -1.08
C HIS A 42 -7.11 3.04 -0.28
N GLY A 43 -8.24 2.78 -0.93
CA GLY A 43 -9.38 2.08 -0.31
C GLY A 43 -9.04 0.65 0.12
N THR A 44 -9.73 0.09 1.11
CA THR A 44 -9.36 -1.24 1.65
C THR A 44 -9.70 -2.41 0.74
N ASP A 45 -10.69 -2.25 -0.15
CA ASP A 45 -11.30 -3.36 -0.88
C ASP A 45 -10.35 -4.05 -1.86
N THR A 46 -9.50 -3.27 -2.54
CA THR A 46 -8.50 -3.81 -3.48
C THR A 46 -7.05 -3.48 -3.07
N LEU A 47 -6.82 -3.07 -1.82
CA LEU A 47 -5.52 -2.63 -1.28
C LEU A 47 -4.38 -3.63 -1.56
N ALA A 48 -4.62 -4.92 -1.26
CA ALA A 48 -3.63 -5.98 -1.45
C ALA A 48 -3.37 -6.25 -2.94
N TYR A 49 -4.41 -6.14 -3.77
CA TYR A 49 -4.31 -6.37 -5.21
C TYR A 49 -3.49 -5.27 -5.88
N THR A 50 -3.79 -3.99 -5.57
CA THR A 50 -2.99 -2.84 -6.01
C THR A 50 -1.55 -2.93 -5.52
N SER A 51 -1.31 -3.28 -4.25
CA SER A 51 0.05 -3.48 -3.72
C SER A 51 0.82 -4.55 -4.49
N SER A 52 0.17 -5.66 -4.84
CA SER A 52 0.79 -6.73 -5.62
C SER A 52 1.10 -6.26 -7.05
N ALA A 53 0.14 -5.63 -7.74
CA ALA A 53 0.35 -5.12 -9.09
C ALA A 53 1.49 -4.09 -9.15
N LEU A 54 1.54 -3.16 -8.19
CA LEU A 54 2.62 -2.17 -8.11
C LEU A 54 3.99 -2.79 -7.87
N SER A 55 4.07 -3.94 -7.18
CA SER A 55 5.34 -4.63 -6.96
C SER A 55 5.98 -5.14 -8.27
N PHE A 56 5.15 -5.42 -9.28
CA PHE A 56 5.60 -5.77 -10.63
C PHE A 56 5.82 -4.53 -11.52
N ILE A 57 4.97 -3.51 -11.42
CA ILE A 57 5.08 -2.28 -12.23
C ILE A 57 6.33 -1.48 -11.84
N LEU A 58 6.66 -1.42 -10.55
CA LEU A 58 7.79 -0.66 -10.02
C LEU A 58 9.05 -1.52 -9.97
N GLU A 59 9.55 -1.89 -11.14
CA GLU A 59 10.79 -2.65 -11.27
C GLU A 59 12.00 -1.86 -10.74
N ASN A 60 13.01 -2.58 -10.21
CA ASN A 60 14.28 -2.01 -9.75
C ASN A 60 14.14 -0.88 -8.71
N LEU A 61 13.14 -1.00 -7.83
CA LEU A 61 13.00 -0.11 -6.67
C LEU A 61 14.29 -0.07 -5.85
N ALA A 62 14.66 1.15 -5.46
CA ALA A 62 15.75 1.48 -4.54
C ALA A 62 15.23 2.29 -3.34
N LYS A 63 13.93 2.64 -3.34
CA LYS A 63 13.25 3.45 -2.34
C LYS A 63 12.01 2.70 -1.83
N PRO A 64 11.63 2.85 -0.56
CA PRO A 64 10.44 2.22 -0.02
C PRO A 64 9.15 2.81 -0.61
N VAL A 65 8.20 1.94 -0.95
CA VAL A 65 6.84 2.33 -1.36
C VAL A 65 5.86 1.64 -0.43
N VAL A 66 5.05 2.41 0.29
CA VAL A 66 4.12 1.88 1.29
C VAL A 66 2.68 2.16 0.87
N VAL A 67 1.88 1.13 0.72
CA VAL A 67 0.45 1.21 0.45
C VAL A 67 -0.31 1.09 1.77
N THR A 68 -1.23 2.01 2.03
CA THR A 68 -2.06 1.97 3.23
C THR A 68 -3.47 2.46 2.93
N GLY A 69 -4.41 2.14 3.82
CA GLY A 69 -5.83 2.47 3.68
C GLY A 69 -6.51 2.50 5.03
N SER A 70 -7.78 2.90 5.05
CA SER A 70 -8.60 2.96 6.27
C SER A 70 -10.02 2.48 6.00
N GLN A 71 -10.66 1.91 7.02
CA GLN A 71 -12.07 1.54 6.93
C GLN A 71 -12.98 2.76 7.14
N LEU A 72 -12.54 3.71 7.96
CA LEU A 72 -13.26 4.95 8.21
C LEU A 72 -12.52 6.16 7.62
N PRO A 73 -13.25 7.18 7.13
CA PRO A 73 -12.64 8.44 6.72
C PRO A 73 -11.84 9.09 7.85
N LEU A 74 -10.80 9.86 7.51
CA LEU A 74 -9.94 10.53 8.48
C LEU A 74 -10.69 11.49 9.44
N ARG A 75 -11.87 11.98 9.03
CA ARG A 75 -12.68 12.92 9.83
C ARG A 75 -13.42 12.25 10.99
N GLU A 76 -13.53 10.92 11.00
CA GLU A 76 -14.20 10.18 12.06
C GLU A 76 -13.28 10.04 13.28
N ILE A 77 -13.80 10.30 14.48
CA ILE A 77 -13.02 10.30 15.74
C ILE A 77 -12.39 8.93 16.02
N ILE A 78 -13.11 7.87 15.68
CA ILE A 78 -12.66 6.48 15.88
C ILE A 78 -11.93 5.91 14.67
N SER A 79 -11.54 6.75 13.71
CA SER A 79 -10.92 6.31 12.45
C SER A 79 -9.55 5.68 12.67
N ASP A 80 -9.29 4.62 11.91
CA ASP A 80 -7.98 4.01 11.78
C ASP A 80 -7.05 4.75 10.80
N ALA A 81 -7.57 5.73 10.05
CA ALA A 81 -6.83 6.47 9.03
C ALA A 81 -5.60 7.20 9.57
N SER A 82 -5.72 7.90 10.70
CA SER A 82 -4.61 8.65 11.31
C SER A 82 -3.45 7.74 11.68
N ASN A 83 -3.75 6.61 12.32
CA ASN A 83 -2.76 5.65 12.77
C ASN A 83 -2.10 4.94 11.58
N ASN A 84 -2.89 4.51 10.60
CA ASN A 84 -2.39 3.85 9.40
C ASN A 84 -1.50 4.78 8.57
N PHE A 85 -1.92 6.04 8.38
CA PHE A 85 -1.13 7.05 7.67
C PHE A 85 0.19 7.35 8.39
N PHE A 86 0.15 7.55 9.70
CA PHE A 86 1.36 7.81 10.49
C PHE A 86 2.31 6.61 10.47
N GLY A 87 1.79 5.39 10.64
CA GLY A 87 2.56 4.16 10.53
C GLY A 87 3.22 4.00 9.16
N ALA A 88 2.50 4.30 8.08
CA ALA A 88 3.03 4.24 6.73
C ALA A 88 4.16 5.26 6.50
N LEU A 89 4.01 6.50 6.99
CA LEU A 89 5.06 7.52 6.95
C LEU A 89 6.31 7.06 7.71
N LEU A 90 6.15 6.51 8.92
CA LEU A 90 7.28 5.98 9.69
C LEU A 90 7.98 4.84 8.95
N CYS A 91 7.23 3.94 8.33
CA CYS A 91 7.78 2.85 7.52
C CYS A 91 8.58 3.36 6.32
N ALA A 92 8.03 4.33 5.58
CA ALA A 92 8.69 4.90 4.42
C ALA A 92 9.96 5.69 4.79
N ALA A 93 9.97 6.36 5.95
CA ALA A 93 11.09 7.19 6.39
C ALA A 93 12.21 6.40 7.08
N PHE A 94 11.87 5.38 7.88
CA PHE A 94 12.82 4.74 8.80
C PHE A 94 13.11 3.26 8.49
N ILE A 95 12.36 2.62 7.60
CA ILE A 95 12.59 1.24 7.18
C ILE A 95 12.98 1.23 5.69
N PRO A 96 14.28 1.37 5.36
CA PRO A 96 14.76 1.57 3.99
C PRO A 96 14.85 0.24 3.22
N ILE A 97 13.78 -0.54 3.23
CA ILE A 97 13.68 -1.75 2.41
C ILE A 97 13.10 -1.32 1.05
N PRO A 98 13.81 -1.57 -0.07
CA PRO A 98 13.38 -1.15 -1.40
C PRO A 98 12.35 -2.13 -1.97
N SER A 99 11.12 -2.04 -1.49
CA SER A 99 10.00 -2.85 -1.95
C SER A 99 8.67 -2.14 -1.74
N VAL A 100 7.64 -2.63 -2.43
CA VAL A 100 6.25 -2.27 -2.15
C VAL A 100 5.78 -3.04 -0.91
N ARG A 101 5.26 -2.34 0.10
CA ARG A 101 4.74 -2.91 1.36
C ARG A 101 3.35 -2.41 1.66
N LEU A 102 2.54 -3.26 2.30
CA LEU A 102 1.23 -2.91 2.80
C LEU A 102 1.29 -2.67 4.31
N VAL A 103 0.72 -1.56 4.78
CA VAL A 103 0.60 -1.23 6.22
C VAL A 103 -0.85 -0.98 6.57
N ARG A 104 -1.39 -1.72 7.54
CA ARG A 104 -2.72 -1.50 8.14
C ARG A 104 -2.72 -2.01 9.59
N GLY A 105 -3.05 -1.15 10.55
CA GLY A 105 -2.95 -1.47 11.99
C GLY A 105 -1.50 -1.58 12.51
N LEU A 106 -1.32 -2.04 13.76
CA LEU A 106 -0.01 -2.17 14.43
C LEU A 106 0.79 -3.42 14.00
N PHE A 107 0.46 -4.04 12.87
CA PHE A 107 1.22 -5.17 12.35
C PHE A 107 2.01 -4.73 11.10
N LEU A 108 3.31 -4.55 11.31
CA LEU A 108 4.31 -4.55 10.24
C LEU A 108 4.37 -5.96 9.65
N ASN A 109 3.55 -6.24 8.64
CA ASN A 109 3.72 -7.47 7.86
C ASN A 109 4.92 -7.29 6.93
N ILE A 110 6.09 -7.59 7.46
CA ILE A 110 7.28 -7.93 6.67
C ILE A 110 7.01 -9.33 6.11
N GLY A 111 6.20 -9.46 5.04
CA GLY A 111 6.03 -10.75 4.36
C GLY A 111 4.72 -11.04 3.65
N ASP A 112 3.61 -10.34 3.91
CA ASP A 112 2.29 -10.83 3.44
C ASP A 112 1.87 -10.29 2.06
N ILE A 113 2.70 -10.54 1.06
CA ILE A 113 2.19 -10.94 -0.26
C ILE A 113 2.31 -12.46 -0.32
N TYR A 114 1.48 -13.17 0.45
CA TYR A 114 1.11 -14.53 0.06
C TYR A 114 -0.02 -14.39 -0.97
N LEU A 115 0.30 -14.66 -2.23
CA LEU A 115 -0.70 -15.04 -3.23
C LEU A 115 -1.48 -16.24 -2.67
N SER A 116 -2.64 -16.02 -2.05
CA SER A 116 -3.53 -17.13 -1.68
C SER A 116 -4.33 -17.57 -2.92
N HIS A 117 -3.66 -18.19 -3.89
CA HIS A 117 -4.31 -19.20 -4.71
C HIS A 117 -4.15 -20.55 -3.98
N HIS A 118 -5.24 -21.02 -3.39
CA HIS A 118 -5.44 -22.39 -2.91
C HIS A 118 -4.62 -22.85 -1.68
N TRP A 119 -5.24 -22.78 -0.49
CA TRP A 119 -5.02 -23.76 0.59
C TRP A 119 -6.27 -23.89 1.47
N GLN A 120 -7.32 -24.52 0.92
CA GLN A 120 -8.31 -25.19 1.75
C GLN A 120 -7.93 -26.68 1.83
N LEU A 121 -7.84 -27.16 3.08
CA LEU A 121 -7.84 -28.56 3.51
C LEU A 121 -6.60 -29.42 3.21
N SER A 122 -5.57 -29.32 4.06
CA SER A 122 -5.01 -30.54 4.66
C SER A 122 -4.43 -30.24 6.04
N ASN A 123 -5.26 -30.34 7.07
CA ASN A 123 -4.80 -30.81 8.38
C ASN A 123 -5.97 -31.52 9.04
N GLY A 124 -6.19 -32.74 8.58
CA GLY A 124 -6.74 -33.75 9.46
C GLY A 124 -5.75 -33.97 10.59
N GLN A 125 -6.23 -33.87 11.83
CA GLN A 125 -6.24 -34.93 12.85
C GLN A 125 -6.41 -34.29 14.24
N LYS A 126 -7.47 -34.73 14.94
CA LYS A 126 -7.53 -35.08 16.39
C LYS A 126 -7.05 -33.98 17.35
N TYR A 127 -7.90 -33.39 18.19
CA TYR A 127 -8.72 -34.02 19.23
C TYR A 127 -10.05 -33.29 19.45
#